data_AF-A0A420Z7E4-F1
#
_entry.id   AF-A0A420Z7E4-F1
#
_cell.length_a   1.000
_cell.length_b   1.000
_cell.length_c   1.000
_cell.angle_alpha   90.00
_cell.angle_beta   90.00
_cell.angle_gamma   90.00
#
_symmetry.space_group_name_H-M   'P 1'
#
loop_
_entity.id
_entity.type
_entity.pdbx_description
1 polymer ?
#
loop_
_entity_poly.entity_id
_entity_poly.type
_entity_poly.pdbx_seq_one_letter_code
_entity_poly.pdbx_strand_id
1 'polypeptide(L)'
;GKNPFKLIDDAYRLEWNMAWGGDGMIRMATYNYLKDKGFKPIDAGQMTAYFHGDYAMITPAARRIANRIFFTPSFKLAMGHLQANMIKSSVQIMRDAANLKKPSAKTKMLAKGALILYASQQAKDYMFKQWGFKKEASGFKYYKTVETDEGEKEIVIYNTDPGNVILRQVHRWTKWQDDPDRLGAIMNKAHWDLHPLGSLVYELAKNTDGENPIWNPFDKTGKWNDGHIIAKDILHHSIRKIVAMERMVEDYTATKGPKASYEALRNDMGKLHTYFISATSLAYLRQTKDQRKMRQLKNWERLYKKYFFIDQPKTDEEYQRRIDTFFRETNNILNEMFEHE
;
A
#
# COMPACT_ATOMS: atom_id res chain seq x y z
N GLY A 1 -14.76 -18.34 35.62
CA GLY A 1 -14.46 -17.96 34.23
C GLY A 1 -13.18 -17.15 34.19
N LYS A 2 -12.29 -17.36 33.22
CA LYS A 2 -11.08 -16.52 33.08
C LYS A 2 -11.53 -15.10 32.70
N ASN A 3 -10.99 -14.09 33.38
CA ASN A 3 -11.29 -12.68 33.10
C ASN A 3 -10.82 -12.34 31.66
N PRO A 4 -11.72 -12.02 30.72
CA PRO A 4 -11.35 -11.75 29.33
C PRO A 4 -10.38 -10.57 29.19
N PHE A 5 -10.46 -9.57 30.08
CA PHE A 5 -9.52 -8.44 30.10
C PHE A 5 -8.09 -8.86 30.44
N LYS A 6 -7.93 -9.89 31.30
CA LYS A 6 -6.61 -10.42 31.64
C LYS A 6 -5.99 -11.17 30.45
N LEU A 7 -6.80 -11.91 29.68
CA LEU A 7 -6.32 -12.61 28.49
C LEU A 7 -5.82 -11.63 27.42
N ILE A 8 -6.56 -10.52 27.21
CA ILE A 8 -6.17 -9.46 26.27
C ILE A 8 -4.89 -8.75 26.74
N ASP A 9 -4.78 -8.40 28.03
CA ASP A 9 -3.57 -7.77 28.59
C ASP A 9 -2.35 -8.71 28.48
N ASP A 10 -2.50 -9.98 28.81
CA ASP A 10 -1.42 -10.98 28.71
C ASP A 10 -0.97 -11.18 27.25
N ALA A 11 -1.92 -11.25 26.30
CA ALA A 11 -1.63 -11.34 24.87
C ALA A 11 -0.90 -10.08 24.36
N TYR A 12 -1.39 -8.90 24.73
CA TYR A 12 -0.77 -7.62 24.38
C TYR A 12 0.67 -7.51 24.94
N ARG A 13 0.89 -7.89 26.21
CA ARG A 13 2.23 -7.91 26.82
C ARG A 13 3.16 -8.88 26.13
N LEU A 14 2.65 -10.06 25.73
CA LEU A 14 3.45 -11.03 24.98
C LEU A 14 3.85 -10.47 23.62
N GLU A 15 2.91 -9.92 22.86
CA GLU A 15 3.17 -9.27 21.57
C GLU A 15 4.19 -8.12 21.72
N TRP A 16 3.98 -7.25 22.71
CA TRP A 16 4.88 -6.15 23.04
C TRP A 16 6.30 -6.66 23.33
N ASN A 17 6.44 -7.64 24.21
CA ASN A 17 7.74 -8.19 24.58
C ASN A 17 8.42 -8.91 23.41
N MET A 18 7.66 -9.61 22.56
CA MET A 18 8.20 -10.25 21.36
C MET A 18 8.65 -9.22 20.33
N ALA A 19 7.87 -8.17 20.09
CA ALA A 19 8.20 -7.11 19.16
C ALA A 19 9.47 -6.36 19.58
N TRP A 20 9.53 -5.88 20.82
CA TRP A 20 10.68 -5.11 21.34
C TRP A 20 11.88 -5.99 21.65
N GLY A 21 11.66 -7.22 22.12
CA GLY A 21 12.73 -8.20 22.31
C GLY A 21 13.38 -8.59 20.99
N GLY A 22 12.57 -8.87 19.96
CA GLY A 22 13.06 -9.16 18.61
C GLY A 22 13.80 -7.98 17.97
N ASP A 23 13.22 -6.77 18.03
CA ASP A 23 13.88 -5.54 17.56
C ASP A 23 15.21 -5.31 18.29
N GLY A 24 15.23 -5.47 19.61
CA GLY A 24 16.45 -5.38 20.42
C GLY A 24 17.52 -6.39 19.99
N MET A 25 17.16 -7.65 19.78
CA MET A 25 18.11 -8.69 19.32
C MET A 25 18.71 -8.34 17.96
N ILE A 26 17.90 -7.92 16.99
CA ILE A 26 18.37 -7.58 15.64
C ILE A 26 19.26 -6.33 15.67
N ARG A 27 18.91 -5.32 16.47
CA ARG A 27 19.75 -4.13 16.69
C ARG A 27 21.09 -4.51 17.31
N MET A 28 21.10 -5.38 18.33
CA MET A 28 22.34 -5.83 18.97
C MET A 28 23.22 -6.65 18.02
N ALA A 29 22.62 -7.49 17.18
CA ALA A 29 23.35 -8.21 16.13
C ALA A 29 24.03 -7.24 15.14
N THR A 30 23.30 -6.20 14.73
CA THR A 30 23.82 -5.14 13.84
C THR A 30 24.93 -4.35 14.51
N TYR A 31 24.75 -3.98 15.78
CA TYR A 31 25.72 -3.26 16.58
C TYR A 31 27.03 -4.04 16.74
N ASN A 32 26.94 -5.31 17.11
CA ASN A 32 28.12 -6.17 17.26
C ASN A 32 28.83 -6.38 15.92
N TYR A 33 28.07 -6.64 14.84
CA TYR A 33 28.66 -6.71 13.50
C TYR A 33 29.43 -5.43 13.13
N LEU A 34 28.91 -4.23 13.46
CA LEU A 34 29.60 -2.98 13.18
C LEU A 34 30.86 -2.80 14.03
N LYS A 35 30.83 -3.21 15.32
CA LYS A 35 32.02 -3.24 16.16
C LYS A 35 33.10 -4.16 15.60
N ASP A 36 32.72 -5.35 15.12
CA ASP A 36 33.64 -6.31 14.49
C ASP A 36 34.23 -5.76 13.19
N LYS A 37 33.57 -4.79 12.55
CA LYS A 37 34.09 -4.02 11.40
C LYS A 37 34.91 -2.79 11.79
N GLY A 38 35.24 -2.64 13.07
CA GLY A 38 36.14 -1.60 13.58
C GLY A 38 35.47 -0.26 13.88
N PHE A 39 34.14 -0.20 13.93
CA PHE A 39 33.44 1.03 14.37
C PHE A 39 33.61 1.22 15.89
N LYS A 40 33.80 2.47 16.32
CA LYS A 40 33.76 2.80 17.75
C LYS A 40 32.36 2.53 18.30
N PRO A 41 32.21 2.21 19.60
CA PRO A 41 30.91 1.91 20.21
C PRO A 41 29.82 2.95 19.91
N ILE A 42 30.13 4.25 19.97
CA ILE A 42 29.16 5.30 19.69
C ILE A 42 28.74 5.33 18.21
N ASP A 43 29.70 5.18 17.29
CA ASP A 43 29.45 5.18 15.85
C ASP A 43 28.66 3.94 15.42
N ALA A 44 28.97 2.78 16.02
CA ALA A 44 28.23 1.53 15.83
C ALA A 44 26.79 1.67 16.32
N GLY A 45 26.57 2.30 17.48
CA GLY A 45 25.25 2.59 18.03
C GLY A 45 24.43 3.51 17.13
N GLN A 46 25.00 4.63 16.72
CA GLN A 46 24.35 5.58 15.80
C GLN A 46 24.04 4.95 14.46
N MET A 47 24.97 4.20 13.88
CA MET A 47 24.77 3.52 12.60
C MET A 47 23.71 2.41 12.70
N THR A 48 23.67 1.67 13.82
CA THR A 48 22.61 0.69 14.10
C THR A 48 21.26 1.37 14.18
N ALA A 49 21.13 2.44 14.98
CA ALA A 49 19.89 3.21 15.06
C ALA A 49 19.45 3.70 13.67
N TYR A 50 20.41 4.16 12.88
CA TYR A 50 20.18 4.63 11.52
C TYR A 50 19.64 3.54 10.58
N PHE A 51 20.24 2.34 10.57
CA PHE A 51 19.77 1.21 9.75
C PHE A 51 18.41 0.65 10.18
N HIS A 52 18.03 0.83 11.44
CA HIS A 52 16.77 0.32 12.01
C HIS A 52 15.70 1.41 12.23
N GLY A 53 15.85 2.55 11.56
CA GLY A 53 14.88 3.64 11.60
C GLY A 53 15.08 4.54 12.81
N ASP A 54 16.00 5.49 12.67
CA ASP A 54 16.25 6.49 13.71
C ASP A 54 15.12 7.53 13.73
N TYR A 55 14.09 7.26 14.53
CA TYR A 55 12.98 8.19 14.72
C TYR A 55 13.39 9.52 15.36
N ALA A 56 14.55 9.57 16.05
CA ALA A 56 15.05 10.79 16.68
C ALA A 56 15.56 11.80 15.66
N MET A 57 15.86 11.38 14.43
CA MET A 57 16.24 12.28 13.33
C MET A 57 15.10 13.26 12.96
N ILE A 58 13.85 12.94 13.30
CA ILE A 58 12.68 13.76 12.99
C ILE A 58 12.36 14.62 14.21
N THR A 59 12.44 15.95 14.03
CA THR A 59 12.17 16.91 15.11
C THR A 59 10.75 16.73 15.67
N PRO A 60 10.51 16.97 16.98
CA PRO A 60 9.18 16.88 17.56
C PRO A 60 8.13 17.79 16.88
N ALA A 61 8.56 18.93 16.34
CA ALA A 61 7.69 19.82 15.57
C ALA A 61 7.28 19.18 14.23
N ALA A 62 8.24 18.64 13.47
CA ALA A 62 7.95 17.96 12.21
C ALA A 62 7.07 16.72 12.41
N ARG A 63 7.30 15.94 13.48
CA ARG A 63 6.44 14.80 13.85
C ARG A 63 5.00 15.22 14.12
N ARG A 64 4.79 16.28 14.92
CA ARG A 64 3.43 16.78 15.22
C ARG A 64 2.67 17.22 13.98
N ILE A 65 3.34 17.95 13.07
CA ILE A 65 2.72 18.39 11.81
C ILE A 65 2.42 17.17 10.92
N ALA A 66 3.40 16.30 10.74
CA ALA A 66 3.27 15.14 9.87
C ALA A 66 2.17 14.19 10.37
N ASN A 67 2.07 13.91 11.68
CA ASN A 67 1.06 13.02 12.24
C ASN A 67 -0.37 13.58 12.19
N ARG A 68 -0.52 14.91 12.08
CA ARG A 68 -1.83 15.54 11.89
C ARG A 68 -2.38 15.29 10.48
N ILE A 69 -1.49 15.17 9.51
CA ILE A 69 -1.84 15.03 8.09
C ILE A 69 -1.77 13.57 7.66
N PHE A 70 -0.79 12.81 8.15
CA PHE A 70 -0.47 11.45 7.75
C PHE A 70 -0.57 10.48 8.93
N PHE A 71 -0.98 9.23 8.68
CA PHE A 71 -1.19 8.25 9.74
C PHE A 71 0.12 7.73 10.37
N THR A 72 1.13 7.39 9.55
CA THR A 72 2.42 6.84 10.03
C THR A 72 3.63 7.35 9.23
N PRO A 73 3.90 8.67 9.24
CA PRO A 73 4.93 9.27 8.38
C PRO A 73 6.35 8.96 8.84
N SER A 74 6.57 8.81 10.15
CA SER A 74 7.92 8.81 10.73
C SER A 74 8.80 7.66 10.23
N PHE A 75 8.25 6.45 10.12
CA PHE A 75 8.98 5.30 9.62
C PHE A 75 9.36 5.44 8.14
N LYS A 76 8.39 5.88 7.31
CA LYS A 76 8.62 6.10 5.87
C LYS A 76 9.69 7.17 5.64
N LEU A 77 9.67 8.25 6.43
CA LEU A 77 10.68 9.31 6.37
C LEU A 77 12.06 8.80 6.79
N ALA A 78 12.15 8.06 7.90
CA ALA A 78 13.40 7.47 8.38
C ALA A 78 14.02 6.51 7.35
N MET A 79 13.24 5.55 6.86
CA MET A 79 13.70 4.58 5.86
C MET A 79 14.03 5.24 4.51
N GLY A 80 13.22 6.21 4.08
CA GLY A 80 13.50 6.97 2.86
C GLY A 80 14.80 7.74 2.94
N HIS A 81 15.07 8.39 4.08
CA HIS A 81 16.33 9.09 4.32
C HIS A 81 17.54 8.14 4.35
N LEU A 82 17.42 7.00 5.03
CA LEU A 82 18.43 5.95 5.04
C LEU A 82 18.77 5.49 3.61
N GLN A 83 17.76 5.07 2.85
CA GLN A 83 17.94 4.54 1.50
C GLN A 83 18.48 5.60 0.53
N ALA A 84 18.06 6.87 0.66
CA ALA A 84 18.63 7.98 -0.10
C ALA A 84 20.12 8.16 0.20
N ASN A 85 20.53 8.08 1.47
CA ASN A 85 21.94 8.14 1.86
C ASN A 85 22.74 6.91 1.44
N MET A 86 22.12 5.72 1.36
CA MET A 86 22.75 4.54 0.76
C MET A 86 23.06 4.78 -0.72
N ILE A 87 22.08 5.26 -1.50
CA ILE A 87 22.25 5.59 -2.93
C ILE A 87 23.33 6.65 -3.12
N LYS A 88 23.26 7.75 -2.35
CA LYS A 88 24.26 8.82 -2.38
C LYS A 88 25.67 8.29 -2.06
N SER A 89 25.78 7.40 -1.08
CA SER A 89 27.06 6.79 -0.70
C SER A 89 27.61 5.88 -1.79
N SER A 90 26.75 5.11 -2.49
CA SER A 90 27.16 4.31 -3.65
C SER A 90 27.73 5.18 -4.78
N VAL A 91 27.06 6.31 -5.09
CA VAL A 91 27.57 7.29 -6.06
C VAL A 91 28.87 7.92 -5.58
N GLN A 92 28.98 8.22 -4.29
CA GLN A 92 30.19 8.77 -3.70
C GLN A 92 31.38 7.79 -3.82
N ILE A 93 31.18 6.49 -3.61
CA ILE A 93 32.26 5.50 -3.81
C ILE A 93 32.76 5.50 -5.24
N MET A 94 31.87 5.56 -6.23
CA MET A 94 32.28 5.62 -7.65
C MET A 94 33.08 6.89 -7.94
N ARG A 95 32.65 8.04 -7.41
CA ARG A 95 33.37 9.32 -7.54
C ARG A 95 34.72 9.30 -6.82
N ASP A 96 34.78 8.75 -5.62
CA ASP A 96 36.01 8.65 -4.84
C ASP A 96 37.01 7.73 -5.54
N ALA A 97 36.56 6.60 -6.10
CA ALA A 97 37.38 5.71 -6.90
C ALA A 97 37.96 6.40 -8.15
N ALA A 98 37.13 7.14 -8.89
CA ALA A 98 37.56 7.90 -10.06
C ALA A 98 38.59 8.99 -9.71
N ASN A 99 38.50 9.57 -8.51
CA ASN A 99 39.42 10.59 -8.00
C ASN A 99 40.55 10.01 -7.12
N LEU A 100 40.75 8.69 -7.10
CA LEU A 100 41.74 8.00 -6.27
C LEU A 100 41.67 8.33 -4.76
N LYS A 101 40.50 8.70 -4.26
CA LYS A 101 40.24 8.97 -2.85
C LYS A 101 39.77 7.71 -2.14
N LYS A 102 40.21 7.51 -0.89
CA LYS A 102 39.74 6.39 -0.05
C LYS A 102 38.40 6.77 0.61
N PRO A 103 37.30 6.05 0.33
CA PRO A 103 36.01 6.36 0.93
C PRO A 103 36.00 6.00 2.42
N SER A 104 35.24 6.77 3.20
CA SER A 104 35.09 6.57 4.65
C SER A 104 34.44 5.22 4.98
N ALA A 105 34.67 4.69 6.19
CA ALA A 105 34.04 3.44 6.65
C ALA A 105 32.50 3.52 6.62
N LYS A 106 31.93 4.67 7.00
CA LYS A 106 30.49 4.95 6.92
C LYS A 106 29.98 4.90 5.47
N THR A 107 30.66 5.56 4.54
CA THR A 107 30.30 5.55 3.11
C THR A 107 30.33 4.13 2.55
N LYS A 108 31.38 3.35 2.86
CA LYS A 108 31.48 1.94 2.48
C LYS A 108 30.33 1.10 3.02
N MET A 109 29.97 1.28 4.29
CA MET A 109 28.89 0.54 4.92
C MET A 109 27.53 0.86 4.30
N LEU A 110 27.22 2.14 4.07
CA LEU A 110 25.97 2.58 3.45
C LEU A 110 25.85 2.08 2.00
N ALA A 111 26.93 2.15 1.22
CA ALA A 111 26.93 1.61 -0.14
C ALA A 111 26.77 0.08 -0.17
N LYS A 112 27.42 -0.63 0.76
CA LYS A 112 27.21 -2.07 0.95
C LYS A 112 25.76 -2.37 1.32
N GLY A 113 25.15 -1.54 2.17
CA GLY A 113 23.72 -1.61 2.49
C GLY A 113 22.85 -1.46 1.24
N ALA A 114 23.13 -0.49 0.37
CA ALA A 114 22.44 -0.33 -0.91
C ALA A 114 22.56 -1.58 -1.80
N LEU A 115 23.76 -2.16 -1.91
CA LEU A 115 23.99 -3.35 -2.72
C LEU A 115 23.23 -4.58 -2.17
N ILE A 116 23.32 -4.82 -0.86
CA ILE A 116 22.58 -5.91 -0.20
C ILE A 116 21.09 -5.71 -0.40
N LEU A 117 20.61 -4.47 -0.24
CA LEU A 117 19.21 -4.15 -0.41
C LEU A 117 18.75 -4.44 -1.84
N TYR A 118 19.47 -3.94 -2.85
CA TYR A 118 19.18 -4.23 -4.24
C TYR A 118 19.19 -5.74 -4.53
N ALA A 119 20.22 -6.45 -4.10
CA ALA A 119 20.33 -7.90 -4.28
C ALA A 119 19.18 -8.65 -3.61
N SER A 120 18.75 -8.22 -2.43
CA SER A 120 17.62 -8.82 -1.72
C SER A 120 16.31 -8.65 -2.46
N GLN A 121 16.10 -7.50 -3.13
CA GLN A 121 14.90 -7.27 -3.95
C GLN A 121 14.93 -8.11 -5.24
N GLN A 122 16.09 -8.25 -5.88
CA GLN A 122 16.24 -9.14 -7.04
C GLN A 122 16.05 -10.62 -6.66
N ALA A 123 16.57 -11.05 -5.50
CA ALA A 123 16.38 -12.40 -4.99
C ALA A 123 14.89 -12.70 -4.74
N LYS A 124 14.14 -11.73 -4.20
CA LYS A 124 12.68 -11.85 -4.05
C LYS A 124 11.97 -11.97 -5.39
N ASP A 125 12.29 -11.09 -6.35
CA ASP A 125 11.72 -11.15 -7.70
C ASP A 125 11.95 -12.53 -8.34
N TYR A 126 13.18 -13.05 -8.23
CA TYR A 126 13.53 -14.38 -8.72
C TYR A 126 12.78 -15.50 -7.99
N MET A 127 12.72 -15.45 -6.66
CA MET A 127 12.00 -16.43 -5.83
C MET A 127 10.51 -16.50 -6.21
N PHE A 128 9.82 -15.36 -6.29
CA PHE A 128 8.41 -15.33 -6.68
C PHE A 128 8.19 -15.81 -8.12
N LYS A 129 9.13 -15.51 -9.03
CA LYS A 129 9.09 -16.05 -10.39
C LYS A 129 9.21 -17.58 -10.39
N GLN A 130 10.11 -18.16 -9.58
CA GLN A 130 10.24 -19.62 -9.43
C GLN A 130 8.97 -20.25 -8.85
N TRP A 131 8.25 -19.52 -7.99
CA TRP A 131 6.95 -19.94 -7.45
C TRP A 131 5.76 -19.74 -8.40
N GLY A 132 6.02 -19.34 -9.64
CA GLY A 132 5.00 -19.18 -10.69
C GLY A 132 4.22 -17.87 -10.62
N PHE A 133 4.68 -16.89 -9.84
CA PHE A 133 4.09 -15.56 -9.83
C PHE A 133 4.61 -14.71 -10.98
N LYS A 134 3.73 -13.88 -11.53
CA LYS A 134 4.06 -12.78 -12.43
C LYS A 134 4.32 -11.51 -11.61
N LYS A 135 5.24 -10.70 -12.10
CA LYS A 135 5.66 -9.45 -11.45
C LYS A 135 4.75 -8.31 -11.91
N GLU A 136 4.07 -7.64 -10.97
CA GLU A 136 3.34 -6.40 -11.25
C GLU A 136 4.18 -5.16 -10.90
N ALA A 137 4.96 -5.24 -9.82
CA ALA A 137 5.91 -4.20 -9.44
C ALA A 137 7.17 -4.82 -8.83
N SER A 138 8.34 -4.38 -9.30
CA SER A 138 9.62 -4.98 -8.90
C SER A 138 9.87 -4.90 -7.40
N GLY A 139 10.21 -6.03 -6.79
CA GLY A 139 10.59 -6.17 -5.40
C GLY A 139 9.42 -6.29 -4.42
N PHE A 140 8.19 -5.95 -4.80
CA PHE A 140 7.11 -5.80 -3.80
C PHE A 140 5.69 -6.19 -4.22
N LYS A 141 5.39 -6.39 -5.51
CA LYS A 141 4.03 -6.79 -5.92
C LYS A 141 4.05 -7.88 -6.98
N TYR A 142 3.44 -9.01 -6.64
CA TYR A 142 3.41 -10.22 -7.45
C TYR A 142 1.98 -10.74 -7.52
N TYR A 143 1.61 -11.38 -8.62
CA TYR A 143 0.31 -12.01 -8.76
C TYR A 143 0.40 -13.34 -9.49
N LYS A 144 -0.52 -14.25 -9.18
CA LYS A 144 -0.67 -15.54 -9.86
C LYS A 144 -2.16 -15.81 -10.01
N THR A 145 -2.54 -16.38 -11.14
CA THR A 145 -3.93 -16.78 -11.36
C THR A 145 -4.17 -18.13 -10.67
N VAL A 146 -5.26 -18.23 -9.92
CA VAL A 146 -5.67 -19.41 -9.15
C VAL A 146 -7.16 -19.66 -9.36
N GLU A 147 -7.54 -20.93 -9.34
CA GLU A 147 -8.93 -21.33 -9.36
C GLU A 147 -9.50 -21.25 -7.94
N THR A 148 -10.68 -20.66 -7.80
CA THR A 148 -11.40 -20.55 -6.53
C THR A 148 -12.84 -21.02 -6.70
N ASP A 149 -13.55 -21.28 -5.60
CA ASP A 149 -14.96 -21.67 -5.64
C ASP A 149 -15.86 -20.62 -6.33
N GLU A 150 -15.40 -19.37 -6.42
CA GLU A 150 -16.08 -18.25 -7.11
C GLU A 150 -15.57 -18.06 -8.56
N GLY A 151 -14.77 -19.00 -9.07
CA GLY A 151 -14.15 -18.98 -10.40
C GLY A 151 -12.68 -18.54 -10.38
N GLU A 152 -12.14 -18.29 -11.57
CA GLU A 152 -10.74 -17.87 -11.74
C GLU A 152 -10.50 -16.48 -11.13
N LYS A 153 -9.48 -16.37 -10.27
CA LYS A 153 -9.06 -15.14 -9.60
C LYS A 153 -7.55 -14.98 -9.62
N GLU A 154 -7.06 -13.79 -9.33
CA GLU A 154 -5.65 -13.53 -9.08
C GLU A 154 -5.38 -13.48 -7.58
N ILE A 155 -4.47 -14.33 -7.09
CA ILE A 155 -3.84 -14.13 -5.79
C ILE A 155 -2.71 -13.13 -5.93
N VAL A 156 -2.76 -12.07 -5.14
CA VAL A 156 -1.77 -10.99 -5.13
C VAL A 156 -1.00 -11.03 -3.82
N ILE A 157 0.33 -11.03 -3.95
CA ILE A 157 1.26 -10.88 -2.84
C ILE A 157 1.83 -9.47 -2.88
N TYR A 158 1.55 -8.71 -1.84
CA TYR A 158 2.05 -7.37 -1.62
C TYR A 158 3.02 -7.39 -0.43
N ASN A 159 4.32 -7.42 -0.76
CA ASN A 159 5.39 -7.49 0.23
C ASN A 159 5.81 -6.07 0.63
N THR A 160 5.41 -5.62 1.81
CA THR A 160 5.70 -4.26 2.29
C THR A 160 6.87 -4.19 3.28
N ASP A 161 8.02 -4.73 2.92
CA ASP A 161 9.21 -4.66 3.78
C ASP A 161 9.84 -3.25 3.88
N PRO A 162 10.62 -2.97 4.94
CA PRO A 162 11.37 -1.71 5.10
C PRO A 162 12.32 -1.39 3.95
N GLY A 163 12.84 -2.42 3.29
CA GLY A 163 13.83 -2.32 2.24
C GLY A 163 13.30 -1.86 0.89
N ASN A 164 11.99 -1.95 0.65
CA ASN A 164 11.40 -1.50 -0.62
C ASN A 164 10.62 -0.17 -0.51
N VAL A 165 10.74 0.56 0.60
CA VAL A 165 10.06 1.85 0.82
C VAL A 165 10.24 2.82 -0.36
N ILE A 166 11.48 3.11 -0.80
CA ILE A 166 11.70 3.99 -1.96
C ILE A 166 11.08 3.40 -3.23
N LEU A 167 11.22 2.09 -3.48
CA LEU A 167 10.66 1.46 -4.68
C LEU A 167 9.13 1.59 -4.73
N ARG A 168 8.45 1.39 -3.59
CA ARG A 168 7.00 1.58 -3.48
C ARG A 168 6.59 3.02 -3.75
N GLN A 169 7.33 3.99 -3.19
CA GLN A 169 7.03 5.40 -3.42
C GLN A 169 7.29 5.79 -4.87
N VAL A 170 8.43 5.40 -5.46
CA VAL A 170 8.72 5.65 -6.88
C VAL A 170 7.63 5.04 -7.75
N HIS A 171 7.26 3.77 -7.56
CA HIS A 171 6.20 3.13 -8.33
C HIS A 171 4.84 3.84 -8.18
N ARG A 172 4.50 4.30 -6.97
CA ARG A 172 3.29 5.10 -6.72
C ARG A 172 3.33 6.39 -7.54
N TRP A 173 4.47 7.07 -7.55
CA TRP A 173 4.69 8.38 -8.17
C TRP A 173 5.27 8.35 -9.58
N THR A 174 5.37 7.21 -10.26
CA THR A 174 5.70 7.19 -11.71
C THR A 174 4.46 6.99 -12.56
N LYS A 175 3.46 6.30 -12.01
CA LYS A 175 2.19 5.97 -12.69
C LYS A 175 1.13 7.09 -12.66
N TRP A 176 1.51 8.37 -12.71
CA TRP A 176 0.54 9.50 -12.74
C TRP A 176 0.77 10.46 -13.91
N GLN A 177 1.84 10.26 -14.68
CA GLN A 177 2.24 11.20 -15.72
C GLN A 177 1.25 11.23 -16.89
N ASP A 178 0.47 10.17 -17.04
CA ASP A 178 -0.50 9.98 -18.12
C ASP A 178 -1.95 10.31 -17.72
N ASP A 179 -2.21 10.72 -16.47
CA ASP A 179 -3.56 11.07 -16.01
C ASP A 179 -3.92 12.52 -16.38
N PRO A 180 -5.01 12.77 -17.13
CA PRO A 180 -5.48 14.10 -17.48
C PRO A 180 -5.90 14.94 -16.26
N ASP A 181 -6.32 14.33 -15.15
CA ASP A 181 -6.54 15.02 -13.86
C ASP A 181 -5.37 14.76 -12.90
N ARG A 182 -4.24 15.41 -13.16
CA ARG A 182 -3.01 15.25 -12.34
C ARG A 182 -3.24 15.49 -10.85
N LEU A 183 -4.07 16.47 -10.48
CA LEU A 183 -4.36 16.76 -9.07
C LEU A 183 -5.24 15.66 -8.45
N GLY A 184 -6.26 15.21 -9.17
CA GLY A 184 -7.07 14.05 -8.78
C GLY A 184 -6.22 12.79 -8.61
N ALA A 185 -5.32 12.51 -9.55
CA ALA A 185 -4.38 11.38 -9.53
C ALA A 185 -3.46 11.41 -8.31
N ILE A 186 -2.88 12.57 -8.02
CA ILE A 186 -2.02 12.79 -6.86
C ILE A 186 -2.80 12.55 -5.57
N MET A 187 -4.01 13.11 -5.44
CA MET A 187 -4.84 12.92 -4.26
C MET A 187 -5.32 11.47 -4.10
N ASN A 188 -5.66 10.79 -5.20
CA ASN A 188 -6.01 9.37 -5.23
C ASN A 188 -4.85 8.49 -4.74
N LYS A 189 -3.60 8.90 -4.95
CA LYS A 189 -2.43 8.16 -4.47
C LYS A 189 -2.03 8.56 -3.05
N ALA A 190 -2.24 9.82 -2.67
CA ALA A 190 -1.87 10.38 -1.38
C ALA A 190 -2.86 10.05 -0.26
N HIS A 191 -4.15 9.83 -0.55
CA HIS A 191 -5.17 9.67 0.49
C HIS A 191 -4.90 8.47 1.42
N TRP A 192 -4.28 7.40 0.90
CA TRP A 192 -3.85 6.25 1.68
C TRP A 192 -2.74 6.55 2.70
N ASP A 193 -1.99 7.64 2.51
CA ASP A 193 -1.00 8.09 3.48
C ASP A 193 -1.62 9.06 4.51
N LEU A 194 -2.78 9.65 4.21
CA LEU A 194 -3.44 10.61 5.09
C LEU A 194 -3.87 9.94 6.41
N HIS A 195 -4.08 10.78 7.41
CA HIS A 195 -4.77 10.36 8.63
C HIS A 195 -6.11 9.71 8.24
N PRO A 196 -6.56 8.64 8.92
CA PRO A 196 -7.74 7.88 8.49
C PRO A 196 -9.01 8.73 8.29
N LEU A 197 -9.18 9.77 9.10
CA LEU A 197 -10.26 10.75 8.91
C LEU A 197 -10.13 11.52 7.58
N GLY A 198 -8.92 11.91 7.18
CA GLY A 198 -8.65 12.54 5.89
C GLY A 198 -8.87 11.57 4.72
N SER A 199 -8.45 10.30 4.87
CA SER A 199 -8.75 9.24 3.89
C SER A 199 -10.25 9.03 3.73
N LEU A 200 -10.99 8.97 4.85
CA LEU A 200 -12.45 8.82 4.83
C LEU A 200 -13.13 10.00 4.15
N VAL A 201 -12.76 11.24 4.48
CA VAL A 201 -13.30 12.44 3.81
C VAL A 201 -13.04 12.40 2.31
N TYR A 202 -11.85 11.95 1.89
CA TYR A 202 -11.50 11.80 0.49
C TYR A 202 -12.35 10.71 -0.21
N GLU A 203 -12.41 9.52 0.38
CA GLU A 203 -13.22 8.38 -0.10
C GLU A 203 -14.69 8.77 -0.26
N LEU A 204 -15.25 9.50 0.72
CA LEU A 204 -16.59 10.05 0.64
C LEU A 204 -16.69 11.09 -0.49
N ALA A 205 -15.79 12.07 -0.56
CA ALA A 205 -15.84 13.10 -1.61
C ALA A 205 -15.77 12.50 -3.04
N LYS A 206 -15.06 11.40 -3.22
CA LYS A 206 -14.94 10.68 -4.50
C LYS A 206 -15.96 9.54 -4.66
N ASN A 207 -16.77 9.27 -3.64
CA ASN A 207 -17.69 8.14 -3.58
C ASN A 207 -17.03 6.82 -4.02
N THR A 208 -15.91 6.47 -3.38
CA THR A 208 -15.17 5.24 -3.69
C THR A 208 -14.52 4.66 -2.43
N ASP A 209 -14.59 3.33 -2.28
CA ASP A 209 -13.86 2.58 -1.25
C ASP A 209 -12.48 2.08 -1.72
N GLY A 210 -12.09 2.45 -2.96
CA GLY A 210 -10.87 2.03 -3.64
C GLY A 210 -11.14 1.26 -4.93
N GLU A 211 -12.14 0.38 -4.95
CA GLU A 211 -12.52 -0.40 -6.14
C GLU A 211 -14.02 -0.32 -6.47
N ASN A 212 -14.86 0.06 -5.50
CA ASN A 212 -16.31 0.12 -5.65
C ASN A 212 -16.83 1.48 -5.14
N PRO A 213 -17.96 1.96 -5.69
CA PRO A 213 -18.64 3.12 -5.12
C PRO A 213 -19.19 2.81 -3.72
N ILE A 214 -19.07 3.76 -2.80
CA ILE A 214 -19.53 3.61 -1.39
C ILE A 214 -21.05 3.62 -1.33
N TRP A 215 -21.67 4.55 -2.04
CA TRP A 215 -23.11 4.59 -2.26
C TRP A 215 -23.38 4.67 -3.76
N ASN A 216 -24.58 4.28 -4.17
CA ASN A 216 -24.99 4.51 -5.53
C ASN A 216 -25.37 5.99 -5.69
N PRO A 217 -24.63 6.79 -6.50
CA PRO A 217 -24.96 8.21 -6.69
C PRO A 217 -26.32 8.41 -7.37
N PHE A 218 -26.92 7.32 -7.87
CA PHE A 218 -28.18 7.28 -8.59
C PHE A 218 -29.37 6.83 -7.74
N ASP A 219 -29.20 6.55 -6.45
CA ASP A 219 -30.33 6.30 -5.53
C ASP A 219 -31.20 7.55 -5.33
N LYS A 220 -30.82 8.70 -5.91
CA LYS A 220 -31.57 9.97 -5.85
C LYS A 220 -32.66 10.14 -6.92
N THR A 221 -32.74 9.28 -7.94
CA THR A 221 -33.59 9.58 -9.12
C THR A 221 -35.00 9.01 -9.06
N GLY A 222 -35.41 8.35 -7.96
CA GLY A 222 -36.72 7.70 -7.84
C GLY A 222 -37.76 8.48 -7.04
N LYS A 223 -37.49 8.79 -5.77
CA LYS A 223 -38.42 9.49 -4.88
C LYS A 223 -37.66 10.35 -3.87
N TRP A 224 -38.26 11.47 -3.47
CA TRP A 224 -37.75 12.44 -2.49
C TRP A 224 -37.39 11.88 -1.11
N ASN A 225 -37.65 10.59 -0.85
CA ASN A 225 -37.34 9.94 0.42
C ASN A 225 -35.96 9.25 0.45
N ASP A 226 -35.24 9.00 -0.64
CA ASP A 226 -34.10 8.06 -0.64
C ASP A 226 -32.76 8.60 -0.05
N GLY A 227 -32.74 9.84 0.45
CA GLY A 227 -31.55 10.44 1.09
C GLY A 227 -31.06 9.68 2.34
N HIS A 228 -31.95 8.94 3.00
CA HIS A 228 -31.60 8.10 4.16
C HIS A 228 -30.77 6.86 3.77
N ILE A 229 -30.88 6.36 2.53
CA ILE A 229 -30.12 5.20 2.03
C ILE A 229 -28.66 5.60 1.84
N ILE A 230 -28.41 6.72 1.16
CA ILE A 230 -27.07 7.30 1.01
C ILE A 230 -26.46 7.64 2.37
N ALA A 231 -27.23 8.25 3.28
CA ALA A 231 -26.76 8.55 4.62
C ALA A 231 -26.41 7.29 5.42
N LYS A 232 -27.19 6.22 5.27
CA LYS A 232 -26.95 4.91 5.90
C LYS A 232 -25.68 4.25 5.33
N ASP A 233 -25.46 4.29 4.02
CA ASP A 233 -24.27 3.70 3.39
C ASP A 233 -23.00 4.46 3.77
N ILE A 234 -23.06 5.80 3.78
CA ILE A 234 -21.98 6.67 4.27
C ILE A 234 -21.68 6.38 5.74
N LEU A 235 -22.71 6.29 6.58
CA LEU A 235 -22.56 6.01 8.01
C LEU A 235 -22.01 4.60 8.24
N HIS A 236 -22.50 3.60 7.50
CA HIS A 236 -22.03 2.23 7.59
C HIS A 236 -20.56 2.12 7.17
N HIS A 237 -20.16 2.76 6.06
CA HIS A 237 -18.76 2.79 5.62
C HIS A 237 -17.86 3.52 6.62
N SER A 238 -18.31 4.67 7.12
CA SER A 238 -17.57 5.47 8.11
C SER A 238 -17.37 4.70 9.42
N ILE A 239 -18.44 4.10 9.96
CA ILE A 239 -18.38 3.26 11.16
C ILE A 239 -17.50 2.05 10.88
N ARG A 240 -17.63 1.37 9.74
CA ARG A 240 -16.80 0.21 9.41
C ARG A 240 -15.32 0.57 9.32
N LYS A 241 -14.97 1.72 8.76
CA LYS A 241 -13.57 2.21 8.73
C LYS A 241 -13.08 2.55 10.13
N ILE A 242 -13.85 3.29 10.93
CA ILE A 242 -13.48 3.67 12.31
C ILE A 242 -13.35 2.43 13.20
N VAL A 243 -14.32 1.51 13.10
CA VAL A 243 -14.30 0.23 13.80
C VAL A 243 -13.19 -0.67 13.27
N ALA A 244 -12.85 -0.66 11.97
CA ALA A 244 -11.69 -1.40 11.46
C ALA A 244 -10.36 -0.80 11.96
N MET A 245 -10.30 0.50 12.25
CA MET A 245 -9.15 1.12 12.91
C MET A 245 -9.03 0.65 14.36
N GLU A 246 -10.14 0.47 15.08
CA GLU A 246 -10.16 -0.05 16.46
C GLU A 246 -10.01 -1.59 16.52
N ARG A 247 -10.58 -2.32 15.56
CA ARG A 247 -10.56 -3.80 15.44
C ARG A 247 -9.33 -4.34 14.71
N MET A 248 -8.29 -3.53 14.50
CA MET A 248 -6.97 -4.04 14.11
C MET A 248 -6.40 -5.07 15.11
N VAL A 249 -7.04 -5.23 16.28
CA VAL A 249 -6.71 -6.25 17.30
C VAL A 249 -7.66 -7.46 17.30
N GLU A 250 -8.87 -7.40 16.72
CA GLU A 250 -9.86 -8.50 16.88
C GLU A 250 -10.49 -9.07 15.60
N ASP A 251 -10.56 -8.36 14.47
CA ASP A 251 -11.31 -8.86 13.29
C ASP A 251 -10.60 -8.67 11.96
N TYR A 252 -9.45 -9.32 11.81
CA TYR A 252 -8.95 -9.73 10.48
C TYR A 252 -9.80 -10.87 9.86
N THR A 253 -11.01 -11.11 10.36
CA THR A 253 -11.82 -12.33 10.15
C THR A 253 -13.16 -12.12 9.46
N ALA A 254 -13.63 -10.90 9.20
CA ALA A 254 -15.03 -10.66 8.81
C ALA A 254 -15.29 -10.26 7.33
N THR A 255 -14.30 -10.32 6.45
CA THR A 255 -14.56 -10.38 5.00
C THR A 255 -13.88 -11.59 4.40
N LYS A 256 -14.43 -12.12 3.32
CA LYS A 256 -13.88 -13.18 2.46
C LYS A 256 -12.45 -12.92 1.91
N GLY A 257 -11.67 -12.00 2.48
CA GLY A 257 -10.32 -11.60 2.05
C GLY A 257 -9.22 -12.43 2.71
N PRO A 258 -9.00 -12.40 4.04
CA PRO A 258 -7.78 -12.97 4.63
C PRO A 258 -7.78 -14.49 4.72
N LYS A 259 -8.92 -15.10 5.09
CA LYS A 259 -9.02 -16.56 5.16
C LYS A 259 -9.03 -17.21 3.77
N ALA A 260 -9.78 -16.64 2.83
CA ALA A 260 -9.84 -17.16 1.46
C ALA A 260 -8.50 -16.95 0.72
N SER A 261 -7.82 -15.82 0.90
CA SER A 261 -6.48 -15.63 0.33
C SER A 261 -5.46 -16.57 0.96
N TYR A 262 -5.54 -16.81 2.27
CA TYR A 262 -4.70 -17.79 2.96
C TYR A 262 -4.95 -19.21 2.47
N GLU A 263 -6.21 -19.63 2.33
CA GLU A 263 -6.58 -20.95 1.82
C GLU A 263 -6.17 -21.13 0.36
N ALA A 264 -6.41 -20.13 -0.50
CA ALA A 264 -5.94 -20.13 -1.88
C ALA A 264 -4.40 -20.25 -1.95
N LEU A 265 -3.67 -19.48 -1.14
CA LEU A 265 -2.21 -19.54 -1.06
C LEU A 265 -1.72 -20.90 -0.57
N ARG A 266 -2.41 -21.49 0.42
CA ARG A 266 -2.09 -22.80 0.99
C ARG A 266 -2.36 -23.94 0.03
N ASN A 267 -3.44 -23.86 -0.74
CA ASN A 267 -3.77 -24.86 -1.74
C ASN A 267 -2.80 -24.78 -2.93
N ASP A 268 -2.39 -23.58 -3.32
CA ASP A 268 -1.46 -23.38 -4.44
C ASP A 268 0.00 -23.69 -4.09
N MET A 269 0.49 -23.24 -2.93
CA MET A 269 1.92 -23.29 -2.58
C MET A 269 2.29 -24.27 -1.46
N GLY A 270 1.29 -24.83 -0.79
CA GLY A 270 1.47 -25.65 0.40
C GLY A 270 1.74 -24.83 1.68
N LYS A 271 1.55 -25.49 2.83
CA LYS A 271 1.54 -24.85 4.16
C LYS A 271 2.80 -24.05 4.50
N LEU A 272 3.97 -24.58 4.16
CA LEU A 272 5.25 -23.97 4.54
C LEU A 272 5.46 -22.62 3.85
N HIS A 273 5.22 -22.56 2.54
CA HIS A 273 5.34 -21.32 1.77
C HIS A 273 4.30 -20.29 2.21
N THR A 274 3.06 -20.71 2.45
CA THR A 274 2.00 -19.83 2.98
C THR A 274 2.43 -19.21 4.30
N TYR A 275 2.95 -20.00 5.24
CA TYR A 275 3.41 -19.47 6.53
C TYR A 275 4.49 -18.40 6.35
N PHE A 276 5.48 -18.66 5.50
CA PHE A 276 6.55 -17.70 5.22
C PHE A 276 6.03 -16.40 4.57
N ILE A 277 5.15 -16.51 3.58
CA ILE A 277 4.58 -15.36 2.88
C ILE A 277 3.66 -14.57 3.81
N SER A 278 2.76 -15.22 4.54
CA SER A 278 1.84 -14.57 5.46
C SER A 278 2.54 -13.86 6.61
N ALA A 279 3.73 -14.33 7.02
CA ALA A 279 4.52 -13.66 8.04
C ALA A 279 5.19 -12.36 7.55
N THR A 280 5.36 -12.18 6.23
CA THR A 280 6.19 -11.10 5.67
C THR A 280 5.48 -10.24 4.62
N SER A 281 4.29 -10.63 4.18
CA SER A 281 3.58 -10.04 3.06
C SER A 281 2.06 -10.08 3.27
N LEU A 282 1.36 -9.12 2.66
CA LEU A 282 -0.08 -9.12 2.58
C LEU A 282 -0.53 -9.92 1.34
N ALA A 283 -1.40 -10.91 1.55
CA ALA A 283 -1.97 -11.70 0.47
C ALA A 283 -3.47 -11.40 0.33
N TYR A 284 -3.93 -11.11 -0.88
CA TYR A 284 -5.35 -10.88 -1.16
C TYR A 284 -5.77 -11.43 -2.52
N LEU A 285 -7.05 -11.74 -2.68
CA LEU A 285 -7.64 -12.18 -3.94
C LEU A 285 -8.27 -11.00 -4.67
N ARG A 286 -8.11 -10.93 -5.99
CA ARG A 286 -8.83 -9.99 -6.86
C ARG A 286 -9.32 -10.70 -8.13
N GLN A 287 -10.29 -10.11 -8.83
CA GLN A 287 -10.75 -10.59 -10.14
C GLN A 287 -9.60 -10.60 -11.15
N THR A 288 -9.65 -11.41 -12.21
CA THR A 288 -8.59 -11.43 -13.25
C THR A 288 -8.52 -10.09 -14.01
N LYS A 289 -7.38 -9.79 -14.64
CA LYS A 289 -7.23 -8.56 -15.47
C LYS A 289 -8.36 -8.40 -16.48
N ASP A 290 -8.78 -9.49 -17.13
CA ASP A 290 -9.85 -9.46 -18.14
C ASP A 290 -11.22 -9.21 -17.51
N GLN A 291 -11.53 -9.85 -16.37
CA GLN A 291 -12.76 -9.58 -15.64
C GLN A 291 -12.84 -8.12 -15.17
N ARG A 292 -11.72 -7.54 -14.72
CA ARG A 292 -11.65 -6.11 -14.35
C ARG A 292 -11.90 -5.21 -15.55
N LYS A 293 -11.25 -5.47 -16.70
CA LYS A 293 -11.50 -4.74 -17.97
C LYS A 293 -12.95 -4.87 -18.42
N MET A 294 -13.53 -6.06 -18.38
CA MET A 294 -14.94 -6.30 -18.74
C MET A 294 -15.91 -5.58 -17.81
N ARG A 295 -15.61 -5.49 -16.52
CA ARG A 295 -16.42 -4.73 -15.56
C ARG A 295 -16.35 -3.23 -15.85
N GLN A 296 -15.17 -2.70 -16.18
CA GLN A 296 -15.00 -1.31 -16.62
C GLN A 296 -15.79 -1.03 -17.91
N LEU A 297 -15.73 -1.93 -18.90
CA LEU A 297 -16.52 -1.84 -20.13
C LEU A 297 -18.03 -1.86 -19.88
N LYS A 298 -18.53 -2.73 -18.99
CA LYS A 298 -19.95 -2.75 -18.61
C LYS A 298 -20.38 -1.48 -17.89
N ASN A 299 -19.51 -0.92 -17.05
CA ASN A 299 -19.77 0.38 -16.43
C ASN A 299 -19.84 1.50 -17.47
N TRP A 300 -18.97 1.48 -18.48
CA TRP A 300 -19.00 2.41 -19.61
C TRP A 300 -20.27 2.25 -20.44
N GLU A 301 -20.67 1.03 -20.79
CA GLU A 301 -21.91 0.76 -21.52
C GLU A 301 -23.14 1.26 -20.76
N ARG A 302 -23.16 1.06 -19.44
CA ARG A 302 -24.23 1.58 -18.57
C ARG A 302 -24.27 3.10 -18.57
N LEU A 303 -23.12 3.78 -18.54
CA LEU A 303 -23.04 5.25 -18.65
C LEU A 303 -23.56 5.72 -20.00
N TYR A 304 -23.11 5.09 -21.08
CA TYR A 304 -23.55 5.42 -22.44
C TYR A 304 -25.08 5.29 -22.59
N LYS A 305 -25.66 4.15 -22.19
CA LYS A 305 -27.12 3.95 -22.20
C LYS A 305 -27.85 4.99 -21.35
N LYS A 306 -27.29 5.36 -20.20
CA LYS A 306 -27.92 6.34 -19.33
C LYS A 306 -27.98 7.75 -19.93
N TYR A 307 -26.89 8.23 -20.52
CA TYR A 307 -26.83 9.60 -21.04
C TYR A 307 -27.57 9.76 -22.38
N PHE A 308 -27.66 8.69 -23.18
CA PHE A 308 -28.16 8.76 -24.56
C PHE A 308 -29.41 7.92 -24.84
N PHE A 309 -29.82 6.99 -23.98
CA PHE A 309 -30.96 6.09 -24.24
C PHE A 309 -32.11 6.15 -23.23
N ILE A 310 -31.89 6.55 -21.96
CA ILE A 310 -32.95 6.47 -20.94
C ILE A 310 -34.01 7.56 -21.11
N ASP A 311 -33.61 8.80 -21.40
CA ASP A 311 -34.53 9.91 -21.66
C ASP A 311 -33.95 10.87 -22.70
N GLN A 312 -34.76 11.34 -23.65
CA GLN A 312 -34.33 12.38 -24.59
C GLN A 312 -34.05 13.69 -23.84
N PRO A 313 -32.98 14.43 -24.18
CA PRO A 313 -32.70 15.73 -23.59
C PRO A 313 -33.86 16.68 -23.85
N LYS A 314 -34.29 17.44 -22.85
CA LYS A 314 -35.40 18.39 -23.02
C LYS A 314 -34.94 19.71 -23.64
N THR A 315 -33.65 20.02 -23.55
CA THR A 315 -33.03 21.21 -24.12
C THR A 315 -31.64 20.91 -24.69
N ASP A 316 -31.17 21.76 -25.60
CA ASP A 316 -29.81 21.67 -26.16
C ASP A 316 -28.74 21.87 -25.09
N GLU A 317 -28.97 22.74 -24.11
CA GLU A 317 -28.06 22.93 -22.96
C GLU A 317 -27.96 21.66 -22.10
N GLU A 318 -29.07 20.96 -21.88
CA GLU A 318 -29.08 19.69 -21.17
C GLU A 318 -28.33 18.62 -21.96
N TYR A 319 -28.51 18.58 -23.28
CA TYR A 319 -27.78 17.67 -24.16
C TYR A 319 -26.27 17.90 -24.11
N GLN A 320 -25.82 19.17 -24.22
CA GLN A 320 -24.40 19.51 -24.14
C GLN A 320 -23.81 19.17 -22.76
N ARG A 321 -24.51 19.48 -21.66
CA ARG A 321 -24.06 19.09 -20.32
C ARG A 321 -23.96 17.57 -20.13
N ARG A 322 -24.88 16.81 -20.71
CA ARG A 322 -24.85 15.33 -20.71
C ARG A 322 -23.67 14.80 -21.50
N ILE A 323 -23.39 15.38 -22.67
CA ILE A 323 -22.21 15.06 -23.49
C ILE A 323 -20.91 15.34 -22.72
N ASP A 324 -20.76 16.53 -22.15
CA ASP A 324 -19.55 16.92 -21.41
C ASP A 324 -19.31 16.00 -20.21
N THR A 325 -20.40 15.66 -19.49
CA THR A 325 -20.33 14.74 -18.36
C THR A 325 -19.98 13.32 -18.80
N PHE A 326 -20.59 12.83 -19.88
CA PHE A 326 -20.28 11.52 -20.45
C PHE A 326 -18.82 11.44 -20.90
N PHE A 327 -18.30 12.45 -21.60
CA PHE A 327 -16.90 12.46 -22.03
C PHE A 327 -15.94 12.52 -20.84
N ARG A 328 -16.23 13.34 -19.82
CA ARG A 328 -15.43 13.39 -18.59
C ARG A 328 -15.38 12.02 -17.89
N GLU A 329 -16.53 11.37 -17.71
CA GLU A 329 -16.59 10.07 -17.03
C GLU A 329 -16.04 8.92 -17.89
N THR A 330 -16.23 8.97 -19.21
CA THR A 330 -15.63 8.04 -20.17
C THR A 330 -14.12 8.13 -20.14
N ASN A 331 -13.56 9.35 -20.14
CA ASN A 331 -12.11 9.54 -20.05
C ASN A 331 -11.57 8.93 -18.76
N ASN A 332 -12.24 9.09 -17.62
CA ASN A 332 -11.81 8.46 -16.37
C ASN A 332 -11.77 6.92 -16.48
N ILE A 333 -12.79 6.29 -17.07
CA ILE A 333 -12.82 4.83 -17.25
C ILE A 333 -11.76 4.36 -18.26
N LEU A 334 -11.59 5.07 -19.37
CA LEU A 334 -10.57 4.75 -20.36
C LEU A 334 -9.17 4.85 -19.77
N ASN A 335 -8.89 5.87 -18.96
CA ASN A 335 -7.63 5.99 -18.24
C ASN A 335 -7.41 4.77 -17.34
N GLU A 336 -8.39 4.37 -16.51
CA GLU A 336 -8.26 3.18 -15.67
C GLU A 336 -8.08 1.86 -16.47
N MET A 337 -8.63 1.77 -17.69
CA MET A 337 -8.52 0.59 -18.56
C MET A 337 -7.15 0.45 -19.23
N PHE A 338 -6.55 1.58 -19.62
CA PHE A 338 -5.31 1.63 -20.39
C PHE A 338 -4.07 1.96 -19.53
N GLU A 339 -4.21 2.40 -18.28
CA GLU A 339 -3.12 2.62 -17.30
C GLU A 339 -2.47 1.32 -16.74
N HIS A 340 -2.94 0.15 -17.18
CA HIS A 340 -2.48 -1.16 -16.68
C HIS A 340 -1.82 -2.05 -17.75
N GLU A 341 -1.49 -1.50 -18.91
CA GLU A 341 -0.52 -2.08 -19.86
C GLU A 341 0.88 -1.53 -19.58
#